data_AF-A0A2S6UB43-F1
#
_entry.id   AF-A0A2S6UB43-F1
#
_cell.length_a   1.000
_cell.length_b   1.000
_cell.length_c   1.000
_cell.angle_alpha   90.00
_cell.angle_beta   90.00
_cell.angle_gamma   90.00
#
_symmetry.space_group_name_H-M   'P 1'
#
loop_
_entity.id
_entity.type
_entity.pdbx_description
1 polymer ?
#
loop_
_entity_poly.entity_id
_entity_poly.type
_entity_poly.pdbx_seq_one_letter_code
_entity_poly.pdbx_strand_id
1 'polypeptide(L)'
;MTVAEPANKLPRGVRRRIGAWSARLRLGRYLALSLAVAAIGAGITTYVLLTQAAFQLDADSVLILLNIDLVILLLLGIVIARHMVKIWSDRRRGSAGSRLHIRLALLFGLISGAPAIIMAVFSILFFNFGIESWFSDRVRTALSASAAVADAYVAEHKRNIIADALRMARDLDRQAGILAFNQARLIKVVNLQARVRQLTEAVVFTGDGKVIARSGLTGALEFEPVPPDAFRRAQEGEVAVLTSANENRVRALLRLTSFIDTYLYVGRFVDATVLGYSQRTKGAVDQFESLEINRADLQVSFAMIFVVIALLLLLAAVWVGLNVATSLSQPVSALISATEKVRAGNLSTRVPVTGPDNDEISVLGRAFNRMTSDLEGNRRELIEANEQIDGRRQFTETVLSGISAGVIGLDANGRITLPNSASSELLGMELDQL
;
A
#
# COMPACT_ATOMS: atom_id res chain seq x y z
N MET A 1 9.09 42.50 -65.70
CA MET A 1 10.31 41.80 -65.23
C MET A 1 10.97 42.74 -64.23
N THR A 2 11.21 42.46 -62.95
CA THR A 2 11.13 41.27 -62.10
C THR A 2 11.15 41.82 -60.66
N VAL A 3 10.16 41.47 -59.85
CA VAL A 3 10.05 41.88 -58.44
C VAL A 3 10.94 40.97 -57.59
N ALA A 4 11.77 41.58 -56.74
CA ALA A 4 12.67 40.88 -55.83
C ALA A 4 11.91 40.30 -54.62
N GLU A 5 12.22 39.04 -54.32
CA GLU A 5 11.66 38.18 -53.26
C GLU A 5 12.44 38.37 -51.94
N PRO A 6 11.81 38.55 -50.75
CA PRO A 6 12.55 38.50 -49.50
C PRO A 6 12.51 37.09 -48.91
N ALA A 7 13.65 36.39 -49.02
CA ALA A 7 13.91 35.11 -48.38
C ALA A 7 14.13 35.27 -46.86
N ASN A 8 13.08 35.10 -46.05
CA ASN A 8 13.23 34.96 -44.60
C ASN A 8 13.49 33.49 -44.21
N LYS A 9 14.76 33.05 -44.35
CA LYS A 9 15.23 31.77 -43.80
C LYS A 9 15.91 32.03 -42.46
N LEU A 10 15.20 31.71 -41.38
CA LEU A 10 15.74 31.72 -40.01
C LEU A 10 17.09 30.95 -39.92
N PRO A 11 18.09 31.47 -39.20
CA PRO A 11 19.44 30.91 -39.16
C PRO A 11 19.48 29.50 -38.56
N ARG A 12 20.26 28.61 -39.21
CA ARG A 12 20.37 27.16 -38.91
C ARG A 12 20.72 26.83 -37.45
N GLY A 13 21.34 27.74 -36.71
CA GLY A 13 21.69 27.56 -35.30
C GLY A 13 20.49 27.55 -34.33
N VAL A 14 19.42 28.29 -34.64
CA VAL A 14 18.22 28.36 -33.79
C VAL A 14 17.40 27.07 -33.89
N ARG A 15 17.28 26.50 -35.10
CA ARG A 15 16.62 25.19 -35.31
C ARG A 15 17.32 24.05 -34.57
N ARG A 16 18.65 24.06 -34.49
CA ARG A 16 19.44 23.03 -33.78
C ARG A 16 19.30 23.14 -32.26
N ARG A 17 19.22 24.36 -31.71
CA ARG A 17 18.96 24.61 -30.29
C ARG A 17 17.52 24.25 -29.88
N ILE A 18 16.52 24.54 -30.72
CA ILE A 18 15.12 24.15 -30.46
C ILE A 18 14.95 22.62 -30.53
N GLY A 19 15.61 21.95 -31.47
CA GLY A 19 15.61 20.48 -31.57
C GLY A 19 16.29 19.77 -30.39
N ALA A 20 17.38 20.33 -29.85
CA ALA A 20 18.03 19.80 -28.65
C ALA A 20 17.20 20.04 -27.38
N TRP A 21 16.44 21.13 -27.32
CA TRP A 21 15.55 21.44 -26.19
C TRP A 21 14.29 20.56 -26.20
N SER A 22 13.72 20.28 -27.38
CA SER A 22 12.60 19.34 -27.52
C SER A 22 13.01 17.88 -27.27
N ALA A 23 14.23 17.48 -27.65
CA ALA A 23 14.79 16.16 -27.33
C ALA A 23 15.00 15.97 -25.81
N ARG A 24 15.51 16.99 -25.10
CA ARG A 24 15.65 16.96 -23.62
C ARG A 24 14.29 16.86 -22.90
N LEU A 25 13.25 17.50 -23.44
CA LEU A 25 11.89 17.41 -22.89
C LEU A 25 11.25 16.03 -23.12
N ARG A 26 11.48 15.39 -24.27
CA ARG A 26 11.03 14.02 -24.53
C ARG A 26 11.77 13.01 -23.67
N LEU A 27 13.09 13.15 -23.49
CA LEU A 27 13.88 12.30 -22.59
C LEU A 27 13.32 12.30 -21.15
N GLY A 28 12.96 13.47 -20.62
CA GLY A 28 12.37 13.56 -19.27
C GLY A 28 11.04 12.81 -19.13
N ARG A 29 10.21 12.81 -20.17
CA ARG A 29 8.91 12.11 -20.16
C ARG A 29 9.08 10.59 -20.25
N TYR A 30 10.00 10.11 -21.09
CA TYR A 30 10.32 8.68 -21.19
C TYR A 30 10.98 8.14 -19.92
N LEU A 31 11.90 8.92 -19.32
CA LEU A 31 12.57 8.54 -18.07
C LEU A 31 11.58 8.47 -16.89
N ALA A 32 10.58 9.37 -16.87
CA ALA A 32 9.52 9.33 -15.89
C ALA A 32 8.56 8.14 -16.09
N LEU A 33 8.22 7.82 -17.34
CA LEU A 33 7.42 6.63 -17.67
C LEU A 33 8.15 5.35 -17.26
N SER A 34 9.45 5.23 -17.57
CA SER A 34 10.24 4.06 -17.20
C SER A 34 10.36 3.91 -15.69
N LEU A 35 10.53 5.02 -14.95
CA LEU A 35 10.51 5.01 -13.48
C LEU A 35 9.15 4.60 -12.91
N ALA A 36 8.05 5.06 -13.50
CA ALA A 36 6.70 4.68 -13.05
C ALA A 36 6.42 3.19 -13.31
N VAL A 37 6.82 2.65 -14.47
CA VAL A 37 6.71 1.22 -14.79
C VAL A 37 7.61 0.40 -13.87
N ALA A 38 8.85 0.85 -13.63
CA ALA A 38 9.77 0.20 -12.70
C ALA A 38 9.22 0.22 -11.27
N ALA A 39 8.61 1.32 -10.82
CA ALA A 39 7.96 1.42 -9.51
C ALA A 39 6.81 0.41 -9.35
N ILE A 40 5.93 0.32 -10.35
CA ILE A 40 4.81 -0.63 -10.33
C ILE A 40 5.36 -2.07 -10.35
N GLY A 41 6.33 -2.35 -11.22
CA GLY A 41 6.96 -3.66 -11.32
C GLY A 41 7.64 -4.06 -10.01
N ALA A 42 8.45 -3.18 -9.43
CA ALA A 42 9.14 -3.41 -8.17
C ALA A 42 8.15 -3.64 -7.03
N GLY A 43 7.10 -2.81 -6.90
CA GLY A 43 6.06 -3.01 -5.89
C GLY A 43 5.30 -4.33 -6.04
N ILE A 44 4.98 -4.76 -7.27
CA ILE A 44 4.36 -6.07 -7.53
C ILE A 44 5.33 -7.20 -7.18
N THR A 45 6.60 -7.08 -7.59
CA THR A 45 7.64 -8.05 -7.29
C THR A 45 7.84 -8.19 -5.79
N THR A 46 7.94 -7.08 -5.05
CA THR A 46 8.01 -7.03 -3.58
C THR A 46 6.81 -7.72 -2.96
N TYR A 47 5.59 -7.37 -3.38
CA TYR A 47 4.37 -8.02 -2.87
C TYR A 47 4.34 -9.53 -3.11
N VAL A 48 4.65 -9.98 -4.33
CA VAL A 48 4.60 -11.41 -4.70
C VAL A 48 5.66 -12.21 -3.96
N LEU A 49 6.89 -11.69 -3.88
CA LEU A 49 7.99 -12.31 -3.18
C LEU A 49 7.67 -12.50 -1.69
N LEU A 50 7.04 -11.51 -1.06
CA LEU A 50 6.70 -11.54 0.36
C LEU A 50 5.48 -12.40 0.69
N THR A 51 4.51 -12.49 -0.22
CA THR A 51 3.28 -13.27 0.02
C THR A 51 3.43 -14.74 -0.33
N GLN A 52 4.37 -15.10 -1.21
CA GLN A 52 4.64 -16.50 -1.53
C GLN A 52 5.58 -17.13 -0.50
N ALA A 53 5.03 -18.00 0.34
CA ALA A 53 5.79 -18.81 1.31
C ALA A 53 6.87 -19.72 0.67
N ALA A 54 6.86 -19.89 -0.65
CA ALA A 54 7.88 -20.63 -1.38
C ALA A 54 9.25 -19.90 -1.40
N PHE A 55 9.26 -18.57 -1.28
CA PHE A 55 10.48 -17.79 -1.17
C PHE A 55 10.73 -17.52 0.31
N GLN A 56 11.52 -18.36 0.97
CA GLN A 56 11.99 -18.12 2.33
C GLN A 56 12.95 -16.92 2.33
N LEU A 57 12.38 -15.71 2.30
CA LEU A 57 13.14 -14.46 2.28
C LEU A 57 13.65 -14.18 3.68
N ASP A 58 14.97 -14.01 3.78
CA ASP A 58 15.61 -13.55 5.00
C ASP A 58 15.33 -12.05 5.23
N ALA A 59 15.42 -11.60 6.49
CA ALA A 59 15.14 -10.21 6.87
C ALA A 59 15.97 -9.20 6.07
N ASP A 60 17.24 -9.54 5.78
CA ASP A 60 18.15 -8.72 4.97
C ASP A 60 17.68 -8.57 3.52
N SER A 61 17.09 -9.61 2.95
CA SER A 61 16.57 -9.57 1.57
C SER A 61 15.35 -8.66 1.47
N VAL A 62 14.49 -8.68 2.48
CA VAL A 62 13.33 -7.77 2.60
C VAL A 62 13.80 -6.32 2.71
N LEU A 63 14.83 -6.05 3.53
CA LEU A 63 15.41 -4.71 3.67
C LEU A 63 16.02 -4.19 2.37
N ILE A 64 16.73 -5.04 1.62
CA ILE A 64 17.30 -4.64 0.32
C ILE A 64 16.19 -4.27 -0.67
N LEU A 65 15.14 -5.09 -0.75
CA LEU A 65 13.99 -4.85 -1.63
C LEU A 65 13.29 -3.52 -1.29
N LEU A 66 13.07 -3.28 0.00
CA LEU A 66 12.45 -2.04 0.49
C LEU A 66 13.33 -0.81 0.22
N ASN A 67 14.66 -0.94 0.30
CA ASN A 67 15.57 0.14 -0.07
C ASN A 67 15.55 0.44 -1.58
N ILE A 68 15.44 -0.58 -2.44
CA ILE A 68 15.27 -0.40 -3.89
C ILE A 68 13.98 0.37 -4.17
N ASP A 69 12.88 -0.04 -3.54
CA ASP A 69 11.59 0.64 -3.68
C ASP A 69 11.68 2.10 -3.20
N LEU A 70 12.37 2.36 -2.08
CA LEU A 70 12.61 3.72 -1.57
C LEU A 70 13.38 4.59 -2.56
N VAL A 71 14.44 4.07 -3.19
CA VAL A 71 15.21 4.80 -4.20
C VAL A 71 14.33 5.15 -5.41
N ILE A 72 13.54 4.19 -5.89
CA ILE A 72 12.62 4.42 -7.02
C ILE A 72 11.58 5.49 -6.64
N LEU A 73 11.01 5.41 -5.43
CA LEU A 73 10.05 6.36 -4.89
C LEU A 73 10.62 7.78 -4.86
N LEU A 74 11.84 7.95 -4.36
CA LEU A 74 12.52 9.25 -4.31
C LEU A 74 12.78 9.82 -5.71
N LEU A 75 13.25 8.99 -6.66
CA LEU A 75 13.48 9.42 -8.04
C LEU A 75 12.17 9.86 -8.72
N LEU A 76 11.09 9.08 -8.55
CA LEU A 76 9.78 9.41 -9.09
C LEU A 76 9.23 10.70 -8.44
N GLY A 77 9.38 10.84 -7.13
CA GLY A 77 9.01 12.04 -6.39
C GLY A 77 9.73 13.31 -6.89
N ILE A 78 11.05 13.23 -7.13
CA ILE A 78 11.84 14.34 -7.69
C ILE A 78 11.32 14.73 -9.09
N VAL A 79 11.01 13.75 -9.93
CA VAL A 79 10.50 13.98 -11.28
C VAL A 79 9.13 14.68 -11.24
N ILE A 80 8.22 14.22 -10.39
CA ILE A 80 6.90 14.82 -10.20
C ILE A 80 7.04 16.24 -9.64
N ALA A 81 7.89 16.45 -8.62
CA ALA A 81 8.14 17.75 -8.02
C ALA A 81 8.68 18.75 -9.06
N ARG A 82 9.66 18.35 -9.87
CA ARG A 82 10.18 19.17 -10.98
C ARG A 82 9.08 19.53 -11.99
N HIS A 83 8.19 18.59 -12.31
CA HIS A 83 7.08 18.84 -13.22
C HIS A 83 6.08 19.86 -12.62
N MET A 84 5.75 19.71 -11.33
CA MET A 84 4.89 20.62 -10.59
C MET A 84 5.47 22.05 -10.54
N VAL A 85 6.76 22.17 -10.21
CA VAL A 85 7.48 23.45 -10.16
C VAL A 85 7.48 24.13 -11.53
N LYS A 86 7.67 23.38 -12.61
CA LYS A 86 7.62 23.93 -13.97
C LYS A 86 6.23 24.52 -14.29
N ILE A 87 5.16 23.76 -14.02
CA ILE A 87 3.78 24.23 -14.21
C ILE A 87 3.54 25.51 -13.39
N TRP A 88 4.03 25.56 -12.15
CA TRP A 88 3.87 26.72 -11.28
C TRP A 88 4.71 27.93 -11.71
N SER A 89 5.91 27.71 -12.25
CA SER A 89 6.77 28.75 -12.81
C SER A 89 6.17 29.39 -14.06
N ASP A 90 5.58 28.58 -14.96
CA ASP A 90 4.95 29.09 -16.18
C ASP A 90 3.75 30.02 -15.87
N ARG A 91 3.11 29.85 -14.70
CA ARG A 91 2.08 30.76 -14.19
C ARG A 91 2.62 32.17 -13.88
N ARG A 92 3.83 32.29 -13.30
CA ARG A 92 4.41 33.60 -12.96
C ARG A 92 4.72 34.44 -14.20
N ARG A 93 4.79 33.82 -15.37
CA ARG A 93 5.07 34.48 -16.66
C ARG A 93 3.82 34.94 -17.42
N GLY A 94 2.62 34.80 -16.83
CA GLY A 94 1.40 35.44 -17.34
C GLY A 94 0.82 34.86 -18.64
N SER A 95 1.12 33.61 -19.01
CA SER A 95 0.57 33.01 -20.24
C SER A 95 -0.95 32.80 -20.16
N ALA A 96 -1.65 33.17 -21.23
CA ALA A 96 -3.08 32.96 -21.40
C ALA A 96 -3.40 31.45 -21.39
N GLY A 97 -4.08 30.96 -20.34
CA GLY A 97 -4.47 29.56 -20.18
C GLY A 97 -3.98 28.86 -18.90
N SER A 98 -3.08 29.50 -18.13
CA SER A 98 -2.49 28.92 -16.91
C SER A 98 -3.52 28.51 -15.82
N ARG A 99 -4.68 29.19 -15.76
CA ARG A 99 -5.78 28.83 -14.85
C ARG A 99 -6.42 27.49 -15.21
N LEU A 100 -6.56 27.20 -16.52
CA LEU A 100 -7.12 25.94 -17.00
C LEU A 100 -6.18 24.78 -16.71
N HIS A 101 -4.88 24.96 -16.98
CA HIS A 101 -3.83 23.99 -16.66
C HIS A 101 -3.87 23.52 -15.21
N ILE A 102 -3.93 24.45 -14.26
CA ILE A 102 -3.93 24.13 -12.83
C ILE A 102 -5.24 23.49 -12.40
N ARG A 103 -6.39 23.99 -12.89
CA ARG A 103 -7.70 23.41 -12.57
C ARG A 103 -7.78 21.96 -13.03
N LEU A 104 -7.33 21.67 -14.25
CA LEU A 104 -7.29 20.31 -14.77
C LEU A 104 -6.26 19.46 -14.03
N ALA A 105 -5.07 19.98 -13.72
CA ALA A 105 -4.06 19.26 -12.93
C ALA A 105 -4.58 18.88 -11.53
N LEU A 106 -5.31 19.77 -10.86
CA LEU A 106 -5.93 19.50 -9.56
C LEU A 106 -7.06 18.46 -9.68
N LEU A 107 -7.95 18.59 -10.66
CA LEU A 107 -9.04 17.62 -10.87
C LEU A 107 -8.50 16.22 -11.18
N PHE A 108 -7.59 16.10 -12.14
CA PHE A 108 -6.99 14.81 -12.48
C PHE A 108 -6.10 14.27 -11.35
N GLY A 109 -5.35 15.12 -10.65
CA GLY A 109 -4.59 14.71 -9.48
C GLY A 109 -5.48 14.16 -8.36
N LEU A 110 -6.63 14.79 -8.10
CA LEU A 110 -7.60 14.33 -7.11
C LEU A 110 -8.27 13.01 -7.56
N ILE A 111 -8.76 12.93 -8.80
CA ILE A 111 -9.43 11.75 -9.34
C ILE A 111 -8.49 10.54 -9.37
N SER A 112 -7.23 10.74 -9.73
CA SER A 112 -6.24 9.66 -9.78
C SER A 112 -5.67 9.33 -8.39
N GLY A 113 -5.45 10.32 -7.52
CA GLY A 113 -4.82 10.12 -6.22
C GLY A 113 -5.76 9.65 -5.11
N ALA A 114 -7.02 10.09 -5.09
CA ALA A 114 -7.95 9.78 -4.01
C ALA A 114 -8.22 8.27 -3.84
N PRO A 115 -8.47 7.49 -4.91
CA PRO A 115 -8.63 6.03 -4.78
C PRO A 115 -7.38 5.36 -4.19
N ALA A 116 -6.18 5.79 -4.61
CA ALA A 116 -4.93 5.24 -4.08
C ALA A 116 -4.77 5.52 -2.58
N ILE A 117 -5.12 6.72 -2.13
CA ILE A 117 -5.09 7.09 -0.70
C ILE A 117 -6.11 6.26 0.09
N ILE A 118 -7.34 6.13 -0.41
CA ILE A 118 -8.40 5.34 0.24
C ILE A 118 -7.95 3.88 0.36
N MET A 119 -7.41 3.29 -0.71
CA MET A 119 -6.89 1.93 -0.69
C MET A 119 -5.75 1.76 0.32
N ALA A 120 -4.81 2.71 0.38
CA ALA A 120 -3.71 2.68 1.33
C ALA A 120 -4.21 2.68 2.78
N VAL A 121 -5.13 3.60 3.10
CA VAL A 121 -5.74 3.69 4.44
C VAL A 121 -6.50 2.43 4.77
N PHE A 122 -7.34 1.93 3.85
CA PHE A 122 -8.11 0.71 4.07
C PHE A 122 -7.22 -0.51 4.28
N SER A 123 -6.14 -0.67 3.49
CA SER A 123 -5.16 -1.75 3.67
C SER A 123 -4.49 -1.71 5.04
N ILE A 124 -4.07 -0.52 5.51
CA ILE A 124 -3.47 -0.36 6.84
C ILE A 124 -4.47 -0.71 7.93
N LEU A 125 -5.70 -0.19 7.86
CA LEU A 125 -6.75 -0.49 8.85
C LEU A 125 -7.10 -1.97 8.85
N PHE A 126 -7.24 -2.59 7.67
CA PHE A 126 -7.54 -4.00 7.53
C PHE A 126 -6.43 -4.87 8.12
N PHE A 127 -5.16 -4.55 7.87
CA PHE A 127 -4.04 -5.30 8.42
C PHE A 127 -3.96 -5.16 9.95
N ASN A 128 -4.12 -3.94 10.46
CA ASN A 128 -4.04 -3.66 11.89
C ASN A 128 -5.19 -4.37 12.64
N PHE A 129 -6.43 -4.17 12.23
CA PHE A 129 -7.59 -4.73 12.93
C PHE A 129 -7.88 -6.21 12.58
N GLY A 130 -7.59 -6.64 11.36
CA GLY A 130 -7.93 -7.98 10.86
C GLY A 130 -7.09 -9.08 11.49
N ILE A 131 -5.77 -8.88 11.56
CA ILE A 131 -4.86 -9.88 12.16
C ILE A 131 -5.02 -9.91 13.69
N GLU A 132 -5.21 -8.75 14.32
CA GLU A 132 -5.41 -8.63 15.76
C GLU A 132 -6.69 -9.35 16.23
N SER A 133 -7.81 -9.18 15.51
CA SER A 133 -9.11 -9.73 15.92
C SER A 133 -9.25 -11.26 15.78
N TRP A 134 -8.54 -11.88 14.83
CA TRP A 134 -8.79 -13.30 14.48
C TRP A 134 -7.78 -14.28 15.04
N PHE A 135 -6.53 -13.85 15.30
CA PHE A 135 -5.44 -14.81 15.51
C PHE A 135 -4.70 -14.72 16.84
N SER A 136 -4.60 -13.58 17.55
CA SER A 136 -3.81 -13.55 18.80
C SER A 136 -4.58 -13.94 20.03
N ASP A 137 -5.59 -13.15 20.41
CA ASP A 137 -6.20 -13.31 21.72
C ASP A 137 -6.94 -14.64 21.86
N ARG A 138 -7.60 -15.08 20.78
CA ARG A 138 -8.35 -16.34 20.80
C ARG A 138 -7.43 -17.56 20.89
N VAL A 139 -6.32 -17.55 20.16
CA VAL A 139 -5.35 -18.65 20.14
C VAL A 139 -4.59 -18.68 21.46
N ARG A 140 -4.08 -17.53 21.92
CA ARG A 140 -3.41 -17.39 23.22
C ARG A 140 -4.32 -17.85 24.35
N THR A 141 -5.57 -17.37 24.40
CA THR A 141 -6.52 -17.73 25.45
C THR A 141 -6.86 -19.23 25.42
N ALA A 142 -7.02 -19.83 24.23
CA ALA A 142 -7.29 -21.26 24.11
C ALA A 142 -6.10 -22.11 24.56
N LEU A 143 -4.87 -21.73 24.17
CA LEU A 143 -3.63 -22.39 24.60
C LEU A 143 -3.40 -22.25 26.11
N SER A 144 -3.56 -21.04 26.67
CA SER A 144 -3.40 -20.81 28.10
C SER A 144 -4.47 -21.52 28.94
N ALA A 145 -5.72 -21.52 28.47
CA ALA A 145 -6.81 -22.26 29.11
C ALA A 145 -6.54 -23.78 29.08
N SER A 146 -6.03 -24.30 27.96
CA SER A 146 -5.65 -25.72 27.84
C SER A 146 -4.52 -26.09 28.80
N ALA A 147 -3.50 -25.24 28.93
CA ALA A 147 -2.41 -25.43 29.89
C ALA A 147 -2.92 -25.40 31.34
N ALA A 148 -3.79 -24.45 31.68
CA ALA A 148 -4.39 -24.33 32.99
C ALA A 148 -5.25 -25.55 33.36
N VAL A 149 -6.03 -26.09 32.42
CA VAL A 149 -6.82 -27.32 32.61
C VAL A 149 -5.90 -28.53 32.87
N ALA A 150 -4.82 -28.66 32.11
CA ALA A 150 -3.87 -29.76 32.29
C ALA A 150 -3.15 -29.67 33.64
N ASP A 151 -2.75 -28.48 34.07
CA ASP A 151 -2.16 -28.23 35.38
C ASP A 151 -3.15 -28.52 36.52
N ALA A 152 -4.41 -28.11 36.37
CA ALA A 152 -5.47 -28.40 37.33
C ALA A 152 -5.73 -29.91 37.48
N TYR A 153 -5.74 -30.65 36.36
CA TYR A 153 -5.89 -32.11 36.34
C TYR A 153 -4.76 -32.81 37.09
N VAL A 154 -3.50 -32.42 36.86
CA VAL A 154 -2.35 -32.98 37.59
C VAL A 154 -2.42 -32.61 39.08
N ALA A 155 -2.78 -31.37 39.41
CA ALA A 155 -2.93 -30.91 40.79
C ALA A 155 -4.07 -31.65 41.54
N GLU A 156 -5.14 -32.00 40.85
CA GLU A 156 -6.21 -32.84 41.39
C GLU A 156 -5.72 -34.27 41.68
N HIS A 157 -5.00 -34.89 40.74
CA HIS A 157 -4.43 -36.23 40.94
C HIS A 157 -3.42 -36.24 42.10
N LYS A 158 -2.60 -35.19 42.25
CA LYS A 158 -1.72 -35.00 43.42
C LYS A 158 -2.51 -34.94 44.72
N ARG A 159 -3.60 -34.17 44.78
CA ARG A 159 -4.44 -34.07 46.00
C ARG A 159 -5.12 -35.40 46.33
N ASN A 160 -5.64 -36.09 45.32
CA ASN A 160 -6.33 -37.36 45.50
C ASN A 160 -5.39 -38.47 46.01
N ILE A 161 -4.19 -38.57 45.46
CA ILE A 161 -3.23 -39.58 45.93
C ILE A 161 -2.75 -39.31 47.35
N ILE A 162 -2.52 -38.04 47.74
CA ILE A 162 -2.16 -37.68 49.12
C ILE A 162 -3.29 -38.12 50.07
N ALA A 163 -4.54 -37.80 49.72
CA ALA A 163 -5.69 -38.15 50.54
C ALA A 163 -5.84 -39.68 50.69
N ASP A 164 -5.68 -40.43 49.60
CA ASP A 164 -5.76 -41.89 49.61
C ASP A 164 -4.59 -42.54 50.37
N ALA A 165 -3.38 -41.99 50.23
CA ALA A 165 -2.18 -42.40 50.95
C ALA A 165 -2.36 -42.22 52.47
N LEU A 166 -2.84 -41.05 52.91
CA LEU A 166 -3.11 -40.76 54.32
C LEU A 166 -4.24 -41.62 54.89
N ARG A 167 -5.29 -41.93 54.11
CA ARG A 167 -6.35 -42.86 54.52
C ARG A 167 -5.81 -44.28 54.64
N MET A 168 -5.00 -44.72 53.69
CA MET A 168 -4.40 -46.05 53.70
C MET A 168 -3.43 -46.22 54.88
N ALA A 169 -2.55 -45.23 55.12
CA ALA A 169 -1.66 -45.24 56.27
C ALA A 169 -2.41 -45.33 57.60
N ARG A 170 -3.47 -44.52 57.79
CA ARG A 170 -4.32 -44.57 59.00
C ARG A 170 -5.00 -45.93 59.19
N ASP A 171 -5.50 -46.55 58.12
CA ASP A 171 -6.12 -47.87 58.20
C ASP A 171 -5.11 -48.97 58.56
N LEU A 172 -3.90 -48.88 57.99
CA LEU A 172 -2.79 -49.79 58.33
C LEU A 172 -2.35 -49.58 59.79
N ASP A 173 -2.17 -48.34 60.21
CA ASP A 173 -1.76 -47.97 61.57
C ASP A 173 -2.77 -48.43 62.64
N ARG A 174 -4.08 -48.38 62.34
CA ARG A 174 -5.13 -48.88 63.25
C ARG A 174 -5.07 -50.39 63.48
N GLN A 175 -4.60 -51.14 62.48
CA GLN A 175 -4.50 -52.60 62.53
C GLN A 175 -3.07 -53.11 62.78
N ALA A 176 -2.12 -52.20 63.07
CA ALA A 176 -0.70 -52.49 63.18
C ALA A 176 -0.38 -53.64 64.15
N GLY A 177 -1.09 -53.73 65.28
CA GLY A 177 -0.88 -54.78 66.28
C GLY A 177 -1.06 -56.21 65.74
N ILE A 178 -1.80 -56.41 64.65
CA ILE A 178 -1.96 -57.72 63.99
C ILE A 178 -1.13 -57.78 62.70
N LEU A 179 -1.07 -56.68 61.95
CA LEU A 179 -0.42 -56.65 60.64
C LEU A 179 1.11 -56.64 60.74
N ALA A 180 1.70 -56.08 61.80
CA ALA A 180 3.14 -56.04 62.00
C ALA A 180 3.76 -57.44 62.20
N PHE A 181 3.02 -58.36 62.82
CA PHE A 181 3.50 -59.73 63.11
C PHE A 181 3.06 -60.77 62.07
N ASN A 182 2.17 -60.41 61.12
CA ASN A 182 1.66 -61.32 60.10
C ASN A 182 1.78 -60.72 58.70
N GLN A 183 2.94 -60.95 58.07
CA GLN A 183 3.26 -60.44 56.75
C GLN A 183 2.25 -60.89 55.67
N ALA A 184 1.77 -62.14 55.73
CA ALA A 184 0.78 -62.65 54.79
C ALA A 184 -0.55 -61.86 54.87
N ARG A 185 -0.94 -61.46 56.09
CA ARG A 185 -2.13 -60.62 56.31
C ARG A 185 -1.89 -59.18 55.86
N LEU A 186 -0.71 -58.61 56.14
CA LEU A 186 -0.32 -57.29 55.65
C LEU A 186 -0.39 -57.21 54.12
N ILE A 187 0.16 -58.20 53.41
CA ILE A 187 0.10 -58.27 51.94
C ILE A 187 -1.35 -58.30 51.45
N LYS A 188 -2.24 -59.09 52.07
CA LYS A 188 -3.67 -59.12 51.70
C LYS A 188 -4.36 -57.77 51.91
N VAL A 189 -4.10 -57.12 53.05
CA VAL A 189 -4.70 -55.81 53.37
C VAL A 189 -4.17 -54.73 52.42
N VAL A 190 -2.86 -54.66 52.20
CA VAL A 190 -2.25 -53.71 51.25
C VAL A 190 -2.84 -53.91 49.86
N ASN A 191 -3.02 -55.16 49.41
CA ASN A 191 -3.66 -55.46 48.13
C ASN A 191 -5.12 -55.02 48.05
N LEU A 192 -5.92 -55.26 49.10
CA LEU A 192 -7.30 -54.83 49.14
C LEU A 192 -7.40 -53.30 49.15
N GLN A 193 -6.60 -52.64 49.98
CA GLN A 193 -6.58 -51.18 50.13
C GLN A 193 -6.18 -50.50 48.81
N ALA A 194 -5.16 -51.04 48.11
CA ALA A 194 -4.74 -50.54 46.81
C ALA A 194 -5.85 -50.68 45.75
N ARG A 195 -6.51 -51.84 45.67
CA ARG A 195 -7.63 -52.07 44.73
C ARG A 195 -8.81 -51.14 45.00
N VAL A 196 -9.25 -51.01 46.25
CA VAL A 196 -10.39 -50.17 46.64
C VAL A 196 -10.13 -48.69 46.34
N ARG A 197 -8.87 -48.23 46.45
CA ARG A 197 -8.47 -46.85 46.17
C ARG A 197 -7.98 -46.63 44.74
N GLN A 198 -8.09 -47.63 43.86
CA GLN A 198 -7.60 -47.54 42.47
C GLN A 198 -6.13 -47.07 42.42
N LEU A 199 -5.31 -47.55 43.35
CA LEU A 199 -3.87 -47.34 43.35
C LEU A 199 -3.26 -48.39 42.42
N THR A 200 -2.37 -47.94 41.54
CA THR A 200 -1.70 -48.82 40.57
C THR A 200 -0.54 -49.55 41.21
N GLU A 201 0.06 -48.94 42.23
CA GLU A 201 1.07 -49.55 43.09
C GLU A 201 0.89 -49.11 44.55
N ALA A 202 1.12 -50.03 45.47
CA ALA A 202 1.27 -49.74 46.89
C ALA A 202 2.37 -50.65 47.46
N VAL A 203 3.38 -50.05 48.06
CA VAL A 203 4.55 -50.73 48.61
C VAL A 203 4.71 -50.28 50.06
N VAL A 204 4.89 -51.25 50.94
CA VAL A 204 5.25 -51.00 52.34
C VAL A 204 6.67 -51.54 52.51
N PHE A 205 7.57 -50.69 52.98
CA PHE A 205 8.98 -51.02 53.12
C PHE A 205 9.56 -50.39 54.39
N THR A 206 10.60 -50.99 54.94
CA THR A 206 11.31 -50.48 56.12
C THR A 206 12.37 -49.46 55.72
N GLY A 207 12.90 -48.67 56.66
CA GLY A 207 13.86 -47.60 56.36
C GLY A 207 15.21 -48.06 55.81
N ASP A 208 15.52 -49.35 55.95
CA ASP A 208 16.62 -50.04 55.26
C ASP A 208 16.31 -50.38 53.78
N GLY A 209 15.13 -50.00 53.27
CA GLY A 209 14.69 -50.25 51.90
C GLY A 209 14.04 -51.62 51.68
N LYS A 210 13.93 -52.47 52.72
CA LYS A 210 13.38 -53.82 52.57
C LYS A 210 11.86 -53.79 52.41
N VAL A 211 11.38 -54.30 51.28
CA VAL A 211 9.94 -54.38 50.99
C VAL A 211 9.29 -55.49 51.83
N ILE A 212 8.31 -55.11 52.66
CA ILE A 212 7.57 -56.03 53.54
C ILE A 212 6.17 -56.36 53.00
N ALA A 213 5.57 -55.48 52.19
CA ALA A 213 4.34 -55.78 51.46
C ALA A 213 4.24 -55.00 50.14
N ARG A 214 3.54 -55.56 49.15
CA ARG A 214 3.37 -54.94 47.83
C ARG A 214 2.02 -55.29 47.21
N SER A 215 1.46 -54.33 46.48
CA SER A 215 0.31 -54.47 45.59
C SER A 215 0.57 -53.77 44.25
N GLY A 216 0.11 -54.38 43.15
CA GLY A 216 0.23 -53.83 41.80
C GLY A 216 0.84 -54.82 40.79
N LEU A 217 0.81 -54.45 39.51
CA LEU A 217 1.33 -55.21 38.36
C LEU A 217 2.87 -55.20 38.25
N THR A 218 3.58 -54.49 39.12
CA THR A 218 5.04 -54.38 39.18
C THR A 218 5.69 -55.62 39.81
N GLY A 219 5.33 -56.81 39.33
CA GLY A 219 6.06 -58.04 39.61
C GLY A 219 7.44 -58.10 38.92
N ALA A 220 7.72 -57.20 37.97
CA ALA A 220 8.87 -57.26 37.06
C ALA A 220 9.71 -55.97 36.91
N LEU A 221 9.34 -54.85 37.55
CA LEU A 221 10.14 -53.62 37.54
C LEU A 221 10.64 -53.34 38.96
N GLU A 222 11.94 -53.10 39.08
CA GLU A 222 12.63 -52.78 40.33
C GLU A 222 11.89 -51.65 41.07
N PHE A 223 11.77 -51.79 42.39
CA PHE A 223 11.37 -50.67 43.25
C PHE A 223 12.40 -49.56 43.04
N GLU A 224 12.02 -48.52 42.30
CA GLU A 224 12.91 -47.41 42.03
C GLU A 224 13.36 -46.76 43.35
N PRO A 225 14.65 -46.39 43.48
CA PRO A 225 15.13 -45.71 44.66
C PRO A 225 14.35 -44.43 44.91
N VAL A 226 13.75 -44.32 46.08
CA VAL A 226 13.09 -43.10 46.53
C VAL A 226 14.14 -41.98 46.65
N PRO A 227 13.92 -40.79 46.05
CA PRO A 227 14.84 -39.67 46.18
C PRO A 227 15.11 -39.32 47.65
N PRO A 228 16.38 -39.03 48.06
CA PRO A 228 16.72 -38.75 49.45
C PRO A 228 15.88 -37.63 50.09
N ASP A 229 15.51 -36.61 49.32
CA ASP A 229 14.69 -35.49 49.81
C ASP A 229 13.24 -35.90 50.08
N ALA A 230 12.68 -36.84 49.31
CA ALA A 230 11.35 -37.36 49.56
C ALA A 230 11.34 -38.25 50.81
N PHE A 231 12.39 -39.06 50.98
CA PHE A 231 12.54 -39.90 52.15
C PHE A 231 12.67 -39.08 53.44
N ARG A 232 13.48 -38.01 53.43
CA ARG A 232 13.64 -37.09 54.58
C ARG A 232 12.32 -36.43 55.00
N ARG A 233 11.57 -35.90 54.04
CA ARG A 233 10.23 -35.32 54.31
C ARG A 233 9.28 -36.34 54.92
N ALA A 234 9.29 -37.58 54.40
CA ALA A 234 8.49 -38.65 54.97
C ALA A 234 8.91 -39.03 56.40
N GLN A 235 10.22 -39.00 56.71
CA GLN A 235 10.74 -39.22 58.06
C GLN A 235 10.27 -38.16 59.07
N GLU A 236 10.19 -36.91 58.63
CA GLU A 236 9.67 -35.76 59.38
C GLU A 236 8.15 -35.81 59.58
N GLY A 237 7.46 -36.79 58.98
CA GLY A 237 6.02 -36.99 59.10
C GLY A 237 5.21 -36.30 58.00
N GLU A 238 5.85 -35.69 57.01
CA GLU A 238 5.19 -35.10 55.86
C GLU A 238 4.84 -36.13 54.78
N VAL A 239 3.89 -35.80 53.91
CA VAL A 239 3.61 -36.59 52.71
C VAL A 239 4.48 -36.08 51.56
N ALA A 240 5.49 -36.84 51.19
CA ALA A 240 6.36 -36.51 50.07
C ALA A 240 5.70 -36.93 48.74
N VAL A 241 5.24 -35.95 47.98
CA VAL A 241 4.72 -36.17 46.61
C VAL A 241 5.87 -36.21 45.62
N LEU A 242 5.84 -37.21 44.76
CA LEU A 242 6.82 -37.49 43.73
C LEU A 242 6.13 -37.40 42.36
N THR A 243 6.60 -36.50 41.52
CA THR A 243 6.23 -36.41 40.10
C THR A 243 7.49 -36.45 39.27
N SER A 244 7.73 -37.58 38.62
CA SER A 244 8.82 -37.68 37.64
C SER A 244 8.33 -37.13 36.31
N ALA A 245 9.07 -36.20 35.71
CA ALA A 245 8.69 -35.60 34.42
C ALA A 245 8.63 -36.62 33.27
N ASN A 246 9.28 -37.77 33.43
CA ASN A 246 9.36 -38.82 32.41
C ASN A 246 8.36 -39.96 32.62
N GLU A 247 7.68 -40.01 33.77
CA GLU A 247 6.81 -41.12 34.10
C GLU A 247 5.38 -40.65 34.31
N ASN A 248 4.45 -41.26 33.59
CA ASN A 248 3.03 -40.92 33.61
C ASN A 248 2.34 -41.39 34.91
N ARG A 249 2.87 -40.99 36.07
CA ARG A 249 2.39 -41.39 37.39
C ARG A 249 2.69 -40.35 38.44
N VAL A 250 1.78 -40.24 39.39
CA VAL A 250 1.97 -39.47 40.61
C VAL A 250 2.16 -40.48 41.74
N ARG A 251 3.15 -40.24 42.59
CA ARG A 251 3.50 -41.08 43.73
C ARG A 251 3.45 -40.26 45.02
N ALA A 252 3.12 -40.92 46.13
CA ALA A 252 3.15 -40.34 47.46
C ALA A 252 3.86 -41.29 48.42
N LEU A 253 4.75 -40.73 49.23
CA LEU A 253 5.50 -41.43 50.26
C LEU A 253 5.18 -40.81 51.61
N LEU A 254 4.93 -41.66 52.61
CA LEU A 254 4.70 -41.24 53.99
C LEU A 254 5.14 -42.33 54.96
N ARG A 255 5.47 -41.93 56.18
CA ARG A 255 5.81 -42.85 57.26
C ARG A 255 4.54 -43.40 57.94
N LEU A 256 4.56 -44.69 58.27
CA LEU A 256 3.56 -45.33 59.12
C LEU A 256 3.93 -45.12 60.59
N THR A 257 2.98 -44.66 61.40
CA THR A 257 3.26 -44.22 62.77
C THR A 257 3.20 -45.36 63.79
N SER A 258 2.42 -46.40 63.52
CA SER A 258 2.26 -47.57 64.40
C SER A 258 3.19 -48.72 64.03
N PHE A 259 4.09 -48.52 63.06
CA PHE A 259 5.08 -49.49 62.62
C PHE A 259 6.50 -48.95 62.86
N ILE A 260 7.45 -49.85 63.13
CA ILE A 260 8.84 -49.46 63.38
C ILE A 260 9.50 -49.13 62.05
N ASP A 261 9.97 -47.88 61.91
CA ASP A 261 10.71 -47.37 60.75
C ASP A 261 10.17 -47.87 59.40
N THR A 262 8.85 -47.77 59.21
CA THR A 262 8.15 -48.30 58.04
C THR A 262 7.48 -47.18 57.27
N TYR A 263 7.55 -47.28 55.95
CA TYR A 263 7.03 -46.30 55.02
C TYR A 263 6.02 -46.95 54.08
N LEU A 264 4.99 -46.18 53.75
CA LEU A 264 4.02 -46.49 52.72
C LEU A 264 4.34 -45.65 51.49
N TYR A 265 4.47 -46.32 50.36
CA TYR A 265 4.65 -45.72 49.05
C TYR A 265 3.48 -46.13 48.16
N VAL A 266 2.76 -45.17 47.63
CA VAL A 266 1.62 -45.41 46.74
C VAL A 266 1.78 -44.64 45.46
N GLY A 267 1.32 -45.24 44.36
CA GLY A 267 1.36 -44.63 43.04
C GLY A 267 0.04 -44.83 42.29
N ARG A 268 -0.27 -43.87 41.43
CA ARG A 268 -1.36 -43.95 40.46
C ARG A 268 -0.84 -43.49 39.10
N PHE A 269 -1.15 -44.23 38.03
CA PHE A 269 -0.94 -43.75 36.67
C PHE A 269 -1.82 -42.53 36.42
N VAL A 270 -1.22 -41.50 35.82
CA VAL A 270 -1.94 -40.37 35.26
C VAL A 270 -1.92 -40.57 33.76
N ASP A 271 -3.03 -40.28 33.08
CA ASP A 271 -3.10 -40.46 31.63
C ASP A 271 -1.95 -39.70 30.94
N ALA A 272 -1.10 -40.47 30.26
CA ALA A 272 0.06 -39.98 29.51
C ALA A 272 -0.32 -38.92 28.48
N THR A 273 -1.53 -39.03 27.95
CA THR A 273 -2.09 -38.11 26.97
C THR A 273 -2.24 -36.72 27.59
N VAL A 274 -2.73 -36.63 28.83
CA VAL A 274 -2.95 -35.34 29.53
C VAL A 274 -1.64 -34.73 30.04
N LEU A 275 -0.71 -35.54 30.53
CA LEU A 275 0.62 -35.07 30.94
C LEU A 275 1.45 -34.57 29.74
N GLY A 276 1.41 -35.31 28.63
CA GLY A 276 2.04 -34.90 27.38
C GLY A 276 1.42 -33.62 26.80
N TYR A 277 0.11 -33.42 26.93
CA TYR A 277 -0.53 -32.16 26.55
C TYR A 277 -0.12 -31.01 27.47
N SER A 278 0.00 -31.19 28.79
CA SER A 278 0.48 -30.11 29.69
C SER A 278 1.84 -29.55 29.25
N GLN A 279 2.84 -30.41 29.02
CA GLN A 279 4.17 -29.98 28.59
C GLN A 279 4.20 -29.43 27.16
N ARG A 280 3.50 -30.07 26.22
CA ARG A 280 3.44 -29.60 24.83
C ARG A 280 2.70 -28.26 24.72
N THR A 281 1.63 -28.08 25.49
CA THR A 281 0.87 -26.82 25.52
C THR A 281 1.68 -25.72 26.18
N LYS A 282 2.44 -25.99 27.25
CA LYS A 282 3.37 -25.00 27.83
C LYS A 282 4.45 -24.59 26.83
N GLY A 283 5.12 -25.54 26.21
CA GLY A 283 6.11 -25.23 25.16
C GLY A 283 5.52 -24.46 23.98
N ALA A 284 4.27 -24.76 23.60
CA ALA A 284 3.56 -24.04 22.55
C ALA A 284 3.13 -22.62 22.97
N VAL A 285 2.72 -22.42 24.23
CA VAL A 285 2.44 -21.09 24.80
C VAL A 285 3.71 -20.25 24.81
N ASP A 286 4.82 -20.79 25.31
CA ASP A 286 6.10 -20.09 25.40
C ASP A 286 6.63 -19.72 23.99
N GLN A 287 6.51 -20.64 23.03
CA GLN A 287 6.84 -20.36 21.63
C GLN A 287 5.92 -19.29 21.04
N PHE A 288 4.62 -19.36 21.29
CA PHE A 288 3.66 -18.36 20.82
C PHE A 288 3.97 -16.97 21.41
N GLU A 289 4.26 -16.87 22.70
CA GLU A 289 4.65 -15.61 23.35
C GLU A 289 5.96 -15.06 22.76
N SER A 290 6.94 -15.91 22.45
CA SER A 290 8.19 -15.48 21.80
C SER A 290 7.98 -14.96 20.36
N LEU A 291 7.03 -15.54 19.61
CA LEU A 291 6.64 -15.06 18.28
C LEU A 291 5.81 -13.77 18.36
N GLU A 292 5.02 -13.60 19.42
CA GLU A 292 4.26 -12.38 19.67
C GLU A 292 5.17 -11.20 20.06
N ILE A 293 6.30 -11.45 20.74
CA ILE A 293 7.32 -10.42 21.00
C ILE A 293 7.97 -9.90 19.71
N ASN A 294 8.17 -10.75 18.71
CA ASN A 294 8.71 -10.34 17.39
C ASN A 294 7.63 -9.83 16.42
N ARG A 295 6.36 -9.82 16.84
CA ARG A 295 5.23 -9.41 15.99
C ARG A 295 5.21 -7.92 15.71
N ALA A 296 5.68 -7.09 16.65
CA ALA A 296 5.79 -5.65 16.44
C ALA A 296 6.70 -5.35 15.25
N ASP A 297 7.85 -6.02 15.17
CA ASP A 297 8.81 -5.84 14.07
C ASP A 297 8.27 -6.37 12.74
N LEU A 298 7.55 -7.51 12.75
CA LEU A 298 6.89 -8.03 11.55
C LEU A 298 5.74 -7.11 11.11
N GLN A 299 4.89 -6.65 12.02
CA GLN A 299 3.78 -5.73 11.70
C GLN A 299 4.29 -4.41 11.16
N VAL A 300 5.35 -3.84 11.76
CA VAL A 300 5.98 -2.60 11.29
C VAL A 300 6.60 -2.83 9.91
N SER A 301 7.29 -3.95 9.68
CA SER A 301 7.85 -4.29 8.37
C SER A 301 6.78 -4.42 7.29
N PHE A 302 5.72 -5.21 7.55
CA PHE A 302 4.60 -5.35 6.62
C PHE A 302 3.86 -4.02 6.39
N ALA A 303 3.65 -3.22 7.43
CA ALA A 303 3.04 -1.90 7.30
C ALA A 303 3.91 -0.97 6.43
N MET A 304 5.24 -0.97 6.63
CA MET A 304 6.16 -0.21 5.79
C MET A 304 6.09 -0.63 4.32
N ILE A 305 6.00 -1.94 4.03
CA ILE A 305 5.84 -2.45 2.66
C ILE A 305 4.54 -1.94 2.03
N PHE A 306 3.41 -2.05 2.73
CA PHE A 306 2.13 -1.53 2.24
C PHE A 306 2.18 -0.01 2.01
N VAL A 307 2.82 0.74 2.91
CA VAL A 307 3.02 2.19 2.77
C VAL A 307 3.88 2.50 1.53
N VAL A 308 4.99 1.79 1.32
CA VAL A 308 5.88 1.99 0.17
C VAL A 308 5.15 1.68 -1.14
N ILE A 309 4.47 0.54 -1.23
CA ILE A 309 3.68 0.17 -2.43
C ILE A 309 2.57 1.19 -2.68
N ALA A 310 1.83 1.58 -1.63
CA ALA A 310 0.78 2.59 -1.74
C ALA A 310 1.33 3.93 -2.24
N LEU A 311 2.48 4.38 -1.72
CA LEU A 311 3.14 5.60 -2.16
C LEU A 311 3.61 5.51 -3.61
N LEU A 312 4.18 4.37 -4.03
CA LEU A 312 4.57 4.15 -5.43
C LEU A 312 3.37 4.26 -6.38
N LEU A 313 2.26 3.59 -6.02
CA LEU A 313 1.02 3.65 -6.79
C LEU A 313 0.42 5.06 -6.81
N LEU A 314 0.43 5.76 -5.68
CA LEU A 314 -0.03 7.15 -5.58
C LEU A 314 0.79 8.08 -6.47
N LEU A 315 2.12 8.00 -6.39
CA LEU A 315 3.00 8.82 -7.23
C LEU A 315 2.82 8.50 -8.71
N ALA A 316 2.69 7.22 -9.08
CA ALA A 316 2.38 6.81 -10.45
C ALA A 316 1.05 7.40 -10.92
N ALA A 317 0.00 7.30 -10.11
CA ALA A 317 -1.33 7.84 -10.42
C ALA A 317 -1.31 9.37 -10.59
N VAL A 318 -0.65 10.09 -9.67
CA VAL A 318 -0.47 11.55 -9.75
C VAL A 318 0.32 11.92 -11.01
N TRP A 319 1.37 11.17 -11.35
CA TRP A 319 2.15 11.42 -12.55
C TRP A 319 1.32 11.25 -13.82
N VAL A 320 0.55 10.17 -13.93
CA VAL A 320 -0.37 9.93 -15.06
C VAL A 320 -1.40 11.06 -15.15
N GLY A 321 -2.04 11.42 -14.04
CA GLY A 321 -3.04 12.49 -13.98
C GLY A 321 -2.47 13.85 -14.42
N LEU A 322 -1.27 14.21 -13.95
CA LEU A 322 -0.58 15.43 -14.37
C LEU A 322 -0.21 15.42 -15.85
N ASN A 323 0.19 14.27 -16.39
CA ASN A 323 0.52 14.13 -17.81
C ASN A 323 -0.70 14.34 -18.71
N VAL A 324 -1.82 13.70 -18.36
CA VAL A 324 -3.10 13.83 -19.07
C VAL A 324 -3.60 15.28 -18.98
N ALA A 325 -3.55 15.88 -17.79
CA ALA A 325 -3.91 17.28 -17.61
C ALA A 325 -3.09 18.18 -18.54
N THR A 326 -1.77 17.97 -18.60
CA THR A 326 -0.86 18.78 -19.41
C THR A 326 -1.04 18.57 -20.90
N SER A 327 -1.32 17.34 -21.36
CA SER A 327 -1.56 17.06 -22.77
C SER A 327 -2.84 17.69 -23.30
N LEU A 328 -3.89 17.79 -22.47
CA LEU A 328 -5.13 18.47 -22.85
C LEU A 328 -5.03 19.99 -22.80
N SER A 329 -4.39 20.51 -21.74
CA SER A 329 -4.39 21.94 -21.48
C SER A 329 -3.46 22.74 -22.39
N GLN A 330 -2.32 22.17 -22.81
CA GLN A 330 -1.36 22.89 -23.67
C GLN A 330 -1.94 23.27 -25.04
N PRO A 331 -2.56 22.35 -25.81
CA PRO A 331 -3.17 22.70 -27.09
C PRO A 331 -4.33 23.69 -26.96
N VAL A 332 -5.15 23.55 -25.92
CA VAL A 332 -6.26 24.47 -25.65
C VAL A 332 -5.74 25.88 -25.33
N SER A 333 -4.69 25.99 -24.52
CA SER A 333 -4.04 27.27 -24.24
C SER A 333 -3.40 27.89 -25.49
N ALA A 334 -2.83 27.07 -26.38
CA ALA A 334 -2.30 27.52 -27.67
C ALA A 334 -3.41 28.06 -28.59
N LEU A 335 -4.56 27.39 -28.66
CA LEU A 335 -5.74 27.86 -29.40
C LEU A 335 -6.25 29.19 -28.84
N ILE A 336 -6.45 29.29 -27.52
CA ILE A 336 -6.89 30.55 -26.87
C ILE A 336 -5.92 31.69 -27.23
N SER A 337 -4.62 31.44 -27.12
CA SER A 337 -3.59 32.45 -27.43
C SER A 337 -3.57 32.84 -28.92
N ALA A 338 -3.83 31.89 -29.82
CA ALA A 338 -3.88 32.16 -31.25
C ALA A 338 -5.15 32.93 -31.65
N THR A 339 -6.31 32.55 -31.09
CA THR A 339 -7.57 33.26 -31.29
C THR A 339 -7.45 34.72 -30.85
N GLU A 340 -6.77 34.99 -29.74
CA GLU A 340 -6.55 36.36 -29.26
C GLU A 340 -5.67 37.18 -30.23
N LYS A 341 -4.66 36.57 -30.86
CA LYS A 341 -3.85 37.22 -31.90
C LYS A 341 -4.64 37.49 -33.18
N VAL A 342 -5.51 36.55 -33.57
CA VAL A 342 -6.43 36.72 -34.71
C VAL A 342 -7.42 37.86 -34.45
N ARG A 343 -7.98 37.92 -33.23
CA ARG A 343 -8.84 39.01 -32.75
C ARG A 343 -8.14 40.38 -32.82
N ALA A 344 -6.84 40.42 -32.52
CA ALA A 344 -6.00 41.61 -32.66
C ALA A 344 -5.63 41.96 -34.12
N GLY A 345 -6.16 41.23 -35.11
CA GLY A 345 -5.97 41.49 -36.54
C GLY A 345 -4.84 40.70 -37.20
N ASN A 346 -4.09 39.88 -36.45
CA ASN A 346 -3.03 39.04 -37.02
C ASN A 346 -3.59 37.72 -37.56
N LEU A 347 -4.14 37.76 -38.78
CA LEU A 347 -4.71 36.62 -39.50
C LEU A 347 -3.66 35.58 -39.94
N SER A 348 -2.37 35.91 -39.94
CA SER A 348 -1.29 34.97 -40.28
C SER A 348 -0.96 33.97 -39.16
N THR A 349 -1.56 34.14 -37.98
CA THR A 349 -1.35 33.25 -36.84
C THR A 349 -1.83 31.83 -37.15
N ARG A 350 -1.02 30.83 -36.84
CA ARG A 350 -1.36 29.41 -36.97
C ARG A 350 -1.06 28.66 -35.67
N VAL A 351 -1.87 27.65 -35.36
CA VAL A 351 -1.70 26.76 -34.20
C VAL A 351 -0.95 25.51 -34.65
N PRO A 352 0.09 25.07 -33.91
CA PRO A 352 0.80 23.82 -34.22
C PRO A 352 -0.09 22.60 -33.97
N VAL A 353 -0.23 21.75 -34.98
CA VAL A 353 -0.94 20.47 -34.90
C VAL A 353 0.10 19.37 -34.69
N THR A 354 0.10 18.74 -33.51
CA THR A 354 1.18 17.82 -33.08
C THR A 354 0.68 16.41 -32.73
N GLY A 355 -0.63 16.18 -32.77
CA GLY A 355 -1.25 14.90 -32.44
C GLY A 355 -1.56 14.03 -33.67
N PRO A 356 -2.03 12.79 -33.46
CA PRO A 356 -2.49 11.89 -34.52
C PRO A 356 -3.61 12.54 -35.35
N ASP A 357 -3.79 12.11 -36.62
CA ASP A 357 -4.78 12.74 -37.50
C ASP A 357 -6.23 12.63 -36.98
N ASN A 358 -6.55 11.62 -36.17
CA ASN A 358 -7.90 11.39 -35.64
C ASN A 358 -8.13 11.97 -34.23
N ASP A 359 -7.17 12.65 -33.63
CA ASP A 359 -7.35 13.30 -32.33
C ASP A 359 -8.23 14.55 -32.46
N GLU A 360 -9.26 14.68 -31.63
CA GLU A 360 -10.24 15.77 -31.67
C GLU A 360 -9.57 17.14 -31.52
N ILE A 361 -8.51 17.22 -30.70
CA ILE A 361 -7.72 18.44 -30.52
C ILE A 361 -6.99 18.80 -31.82
N SER A 362 -6.47 17.80 -32.52
CA SER A 362 -5.76 17.98 -33.80
C SER A 362 -6.72 18.37 -34.93
N VAL A 363 -7.92 17.80 -34.95
CA VAL A 363 -9.02 18.22 -35.84
C VAL A 363 -9.39 19.67 -35.61
N LEU A 364 -9.58 20.08 -34.35
CA LEU A 364 -9.89 21.47 -33.98
C LEU A 364 -8.79 22.45 -34.40
N GLY A 365 -7.51 22.08 -34.20
CA GLY A 365 -6.37 22.89 -34.63
C GLY A 365 -6.32 23.10 -36.15
N ARG A 366 -6.61 22.07 -36.95
CA ARG A 366 -6.69 22.19 -38.41
C ARG A 366 -7.88 23.04 -38.86
N ALA A 367 -9.04 22.86 -38.24
CA ALA A 367 -10.23 23.66 -38.52
C ALA A 367 -9.97 25.15 -38.25
N PHE A 368 -9.34 25.47 -37.12
CA PHE A 368 -8.90 26.83 -36.79
C PHE A 368 -7.96 27.40 -37.86
N ASN A 369 -6.92 26.65 -38.24
CA ASN A 369 -5.95 27.09 -39.24
C ASN A 369 -6.61 27.35 -40.61
N ARG A 370 -7.57 26.50 -41.03
CA ARG A 370 -8.34 26.67 -42.26
C ARG A 370 -9.17 27.95 -42.21
N MET A 371 -9.97 28.13 -41.15
CA MET A 371 -10.77 29.34 -40.94
C MET A 371 -9.90 30.62 -40.99
N THR A 372 -8.73 30.63 -40.34
CA THR A 372 -7.82 31.80 -40.39
C THR A 372 -7.23 32.04 -41.77
N SER A 373 -7.01 30.98 -42.56
CA SER A 373 -6.55 31.10 -43.95
C SER A 373 -7.62 31.68 -44.85
N ASP A 374 -8.87 31.26 -44.67
CA ASP A 374 -10.02 31.76 -45.44
C ASP A 374 -10.28 33.24 -45.11
N LEU A 375 -10.23 33.62 -43.82
CA LEU A 375 -10.32 35.02 -43.41
C LEU A 375 -9.19 35.89 -43.98
N GLU A 376 -7.96 35.37 -44.00
CA GLU A 376 -6.81 36.05 -44.58
C GLU A 376 -6.97 36.26 -46.09
N GLY A 377 -7.46 35.24 -46.81
CA GLY A 377 -7.79 35.31 -48.24
C GLY A 377 -8.87 36.34 -48.52
N ASN A 378 -10.02 36.24 -47.85
CA ASN A 378 -11.14 37.18 -48.02
C ASN A 378 -10.72 38.63 -47.74
N ARG A 379 -9.86 38.86 -46.73
CA ARG A 379 -9.35 40.22 -46.45
C ARG A 379 -8.47 40.74 -47.58
N ARG A 380 -7.62 39.91 -48.20
CA ARG A 380 -6.79 40.32 -49.34
C ARG A 380 -7.65 40.63 -50.55
N GLU A 381 -8.62 39.77 -50.87
CA GLU A 381 -9.56 40.00 -51.98
C GLU A 381 -10.36 41.31 -51.80
N LEU A 382 -10.81 41.61 -50.57
CA LEU A 382 -11.49 42.87 -50.27
C LEU A 382 -10.58 44.09 -50.43
N ILE A 383 -9.29 43.99 -50.05
CA ILE A 383 -8.32 45.07 -50.23
C ILE A 383 -8.04 45.29 -51.73
N GLU A 384 -7.76 44.22 -52.47
CA GLU A 384 -7.50 44.27 -53.92
C GLU A 384 -8.71 44.85 -54.68
N ALA A 385 -9.93 44.44 -54.32
CA ALA A 385 -11.15 45.00 -54.90
C ALA A 385 -11.31 46.50 -54.60
N ASN A 386 -10.97 46.94 -53.39
CA ASN A 386 -11.04 48.35 -52.99
C ASN A 386 -9.99 49.19 -53.75
N GLU A 387 -8.75 48.69 -53.84
CA GLU A 387 -7.69 49.32 -54.64
C GLU A 387 -8.08 49.43 -56.14
N GLN A 388 -8.75 48.41 -56.68
CA GLN A 388 -9.26 48.45 -58.05
C GLN A 388 -10.38 49.49 -58.23
N ILE A 389 -11.29 49.62 -57.24
CA ILE A 389 -12.35 50.64 -57.24
C ILE A 389 -11.75 52.04 -57.19
N ASP A 390 -10.80 52.28 -56.27
CA ASP A 390 -10.12 53.57 -56.12
C ASP A 390 -9.32 53.94 -57.39
N GLY A 391 -8.59 52.99 -57.97
CA GLY A 391 -7.89 53.21 -59.24
C GLY A 391 -8.84 53.54 -60.38
N ARG A 392 -10.00 52.88 -60.44
CA ARG A 392 -11.04 53.17 -61.46
C ARG A 392 -11.70 54.53 -61.24
N ARG A 393 -11.91 54.93 -59.99
CA ARG A 393 -12.39 56.27 -59.62
C ARG A 393 -11.42 57.35 -60.06
N GLN A 394 -10.13 57.24 -59.68
CA GLN A 394 -9.09 58.20 -60.04
C GLN A 394 -8.91 58.32 -61.56
N PHE A 395 -8.97 57.20 -62.29
CA PHE A 395 -8.94 57.21 -63.75
C PHE A 395 -10.12 57.99 -64.33
N THR A 396 -11.33 57.77 -63.81
CA THR A 396 -12.56 58.43 -64.29
C THR A 396 -12.49 59.93 -64.03
N GLU A 397 -12.07 60.37 -62.83
CA GLU A 397 -11.85 61.78 -62.49
C GLU A 397 -10.79 62.43 -63.41
N THR A 398 -9.67 61.76 -63.62
CA THR A 398 -8.59 62.24 -64.50
C THR A 398 -9.08 62.40 -65.93
N VAL A 399 -9.80 61.41 -66.47
CA VAL A 399 -10.37 61.47 -67.82
C VAL A 399 -11.40 62.59 -67.94
N LEU A 400 -12.32 62.72 -66.97
CA LEU A 400 -13.33 63.77 -66.99
C LEU A 400 -12.72 65.18 -66.92
N SER A 401 -11.64 65.36 -66.14
CA SER A 401 -10.91 66.64 -66.05
C SER A 401 -10.13 66.99 -67.32
N GLY A 402 -9.74 65.98 -68.12
CA GLY A 402 -8.94 66.16 -69.34
C GLY A 402 -9.75 66.39 -70.62
N ILE A 403 -11.09 66.26 -70.57
CA ILE A 403 -11.96 66.46 -71.74
C ILE A 403 -12.33 67.94 -71.85
N SER A 404 -12.17 68.51 -73.05
CA SER A 404 -12.46 69.93 -73.34
C SER A 404 -13.96 70.29 -73.35
N ALA A 405 -14.85 69.29 -73.41
CA ALA A 405 -16.29 69.49 -73.29
C ALA A 405 -16.71 69.53 -71.82
N GLY A 406 -17.61 70.45 -71.46
CA GLY A 406 -18.23 70.46 -70.14
C GLY A 406 -19.11 69.23 -69.90
N VAL A 407 -18.84 68.48 -68.85
CA VAL A 407 -19.65 67.35 -68.35
C VAL A 407 -20.22 67.70 -66.98
N ILE A 408 -21.54 67.51 -66.80
CA ILE A 408 -22.26 67.72 -65.53
C ILE A 408 -23.14 66.49 -65.28
N GLY A 409 -22.83 65.72 -64.23
CA GLY A 409 -23.69 64.65 -63.73
C GLY A 409 -24.80 65.17 -62.81
N LEU A 410 -26.02 64.65 -62.95
CA LEU A 410 -27.18 65.00 -62.11
C LEU A 410 -27.69 63.77 -61.34
N ASP A 411 -28.13 63.96 -60.09
CA ASP A 411 -28.84 62.92 -59.34
C ASP A 411 -30.33 62.80 -59.77
N ALA A 412 -31.05 61.85 -59.16
CA ALA A 412 -32.47 61.63 -59.42
C ALA A 412 -33.37 62.83 -59.06
N ASN A 413 -32.86 63.80 -58.30
CA ASN A 413 -33.55 65.02 -57.90
C ASN A 413 -33.06 66.25 -58.71
N GLY A 414 -32.21 66.05 -59.72
CA GLY A 414 -31.67 67.12 -60.55
C GLY A 414 -30.55 67.95 -59.90
N ARG A 415 -29.90 67.45 -58.83
CA ARG A 415 -28.74 68.10 -58.20
C ARG A 415 -27.45 67.72 -58.90
N ILE A 416 -26.52 68.66 -59.01
CA ILE A 416 -25.19 68.43 -59.61
C ILE A 416 -24.40 67.49 -58.69
N THR A 417 -23.76 66.48 -59.27
CA THR A 417 -23.02 65.45 -58.51
C THR A 417 -21.58 65.26 -59.00
N LEU A 418 -21.32 65.52 -60.29
CA LEU A 418 -20.03 65.29 -60.93
C LEU A 418 -19.80 66.34 -62.04
N PRO A 419 -19.43 67.59 -61.71
CA PRO A 419 -18.98 68.56 -62.70
C PRO A 419 -17.50 68.33 -63.04
N ASN A 420 -17.09 68.54 -64.30
CA ASN A 420 -15.67 68.63 -64.66
C ASN A 420 -15.19 70.10 -64.72
N SER A 421 -13.87 70.30 -64.76
CA SER A 421 -13.24 71.63 -64.82
C SER A 421 -13.76 72.47 -65.99
N ALA A 422 -13.90 71.86 -67.18
CA ALA A 422 -14.44 72.53 -68.36
C ALA A 422 -15.88 73.04 -68.16
N SER A 423 -16.73 72.34 -67.41
CA SER A 423 -18.09 72.81 -67.08
C SER A 423 -18.08 74.05 -66.20
N SER A 424 -17.23 74.07 -65.18
CA SER A 424 -17.08 75.21 -64.27
C SER A 424 -16.53 76.43 -65.00
N GLU A 425 -15.56 76.24 -65.92
CA GLU A 425 -15.04 77.30 -66.79
C GLU A 425 -16.11 77.84 -67.75
N LEU A 426 -16.87 76.95 -68.42
CA LEU A 426 -17.92 77.33 -69.37
C LEU A 426 -19.10 78.05 -68.70
N LEU A 427 -19.46 77.66 -67.47
CA LEU A 427 -20.56 78.28 -66.71
C LEU A 427 -20.09 79.47 -65.86
N GLY A 428 -18.79 79.72 -65.78
CA GLY A 428 -18.20 80.85 -65.05
C GLY A 428 -18.42 80.79 -63.54
N MET A 429 -18.62 79.59 -62.99
CA MET A 429 -18.88 79.38 -61.56
C MET A 429 -18.30 78.04 -61.08
N GLU A 430 -17.89 77.96 -59.82
CA GLU A 430 -17.44 76.70 -59.24
C GLU A 430 -18.63 75.78 -58.93
N LEU A 431 -18.79 74.74 -59.75
CA LEU A 431 -19.90 73.80 -59.63
C LEU A 431 -19.65 72.72 -58.54
N ASP A 432 -18.43 72.59 -58.03
CA ASP A 432 -18.06 71.65 -56.95
C ASP A 432 -18.64 72.03 -55.58
N GLN A 433 -19.22 73.24 -55.46
CA GLN A 433 -19.71 73.80 -54.19
C GLN A 433 -21.25 73.98 -54.14
N LEU A 434 -21.97 73.49 -55.16
CA LEU A 434 -23.44 73.56 -55.32
C LEU A 434 -24.08 72.17 -55.17
#